data_AF-A0A5S3QMU3-F1
#
_entry.id   AF-A0A5S3QMU3-F1
#
_cell.length_a   1.000
_cell.length_b   1.000
_cell.length_c   1.000
_cell.angle_alpha   90.00
_cell.angle_beta   90.00
_cell.angle_gamma   90.00
#
_symmetry.space_group_name_H-M   'P 1'
#
loop_
_entity.id
_entity.type
_entity.pdbx_description
1 polymer ?
#
loop_
_entity_poly.entity_id
_entity_poly.type
_entity_poly.pdbx_seq_one_letter_code
_entity_poly.pdbx_strand_id
1 'polypeptide(L)'
;MNQSNRQTTIIVEGNSGFLKSHPLIKANKFVSQPNLSASLSDIIALIQEYKMDQHIIYLYQPSHKKQQALWKLRNLFLPELNIKPLPYPNNHAEAVHLLFLVASNPSQTLQQNLFAWNVLKGQMKSFVIQHAKAKKILKTKDKITSEDKYMLYQNDFNQKKLNKGLLNALLEQIKGYIKGYKLLIIQETAEKKYHYLQSVNQNETTDDTVKISICAVKDLGVESNG
;
A
#
# COMPACT_ATOMS: atom_id res chain seq x y z
N MET A 1 14.64 -14.09 32.11
CA MET A 1 14.77 -14.45 30.68
C MET A 1 13.83 -13.54 29.91
N ASN A 2 14.35 -12.45 29.34
CA ASN A 2 13.53 -11.50 28.58
C ASN A 2 13.21 -12.11 27.22
N GLN A 3 11.93 -12.40 26.98
CA GLN A 3 11.44 -12.63 25.62
C GLN A 3 11.75 -11.37 24.82
N SER A 4 12.78 -11.43 23.98
CA SER A 4 13.00 -10.45 22.93
C SER A 4 11.71 -10.35 22.14
N ASN A 5 11.02 -9.22 22.27
CA ASN A 5 9.84 -8.94 21.47
C ASN A 5 10.29 -8.94 20.01
N ARG A 6 9.87 -9.98 19.27
CA ARG A 6 10.05 -10.14 17.83
C ARG A 6 9.22 -9.11 17.07
N GLN A 7 9.52 -7.84 17.26
CA GLN A 7 8.74 -6.72 16.76
C GLN A 7 9.22 -6.35 15.35
N THR A 8 8.27 -6.28 14.41
CA THR A 8 8.50 -5.72 13.08
C THR A 8 8.07 -4.25 13.07
N THR A 9 8.98 -3.38 12.63
CA THR A 9 8.73 -1.95 12.46
C THR A 9 8.60 -1.60 10.99
N ILE A 10 7.50 -0.96 10.62
CA ILE A 10 7.20 -0.48 9.28
C ILE A 10 7.35 1.03 9.29
N ILE A 11 8.43 1.51 8.67
CA ILE A 11 8.68 2.92 8.42
C ILE A 11 8.08 3.25 7.05
N VAL A 12 7.19 4.24 6.99
CA VAL A 12 6.53 4.64 5.75
C VAL A 12 6.75 6.12 5.47
N GLU A 13 7.23 6.43 4.26
CA GLU A 13 7.36 7.79 3.79
C GLU A 13 6.01 8.39 3.35
N GLY A 14 5.70 9.57 3.87
CA GLY A 14 4.50 10.34 3.54
C GLY A 14 3.27 9.93 4.36
N ASN A 15 2.11 10.45 3.95
CA ASN A 15 0.86 10.17 4.66
C ASN A 15 0.38 8.75 4.33
N SER A 16 0.39 7.91 5.35
CA SER A 16 0.11 6.48 5.28
C SER A 16 -0.85 6.04 6.39
N GLY A 17 -1.69 6.98 6.89
CA GLY A 17 -2.61 6.72 8.00
C GLY A 17 -3.44 5.45 7.83
N PHE A 18 -3.85 5.13 6.60
CA PHE A 18 -4.60 3.92 6.28
C PHE A 18 -3.84 2.61 6.56
N LEU A 19 -2.51 2.60 6.47
CA LEU A 19 -1.71 1.40 6.73
C LEU A 19 -1.71 1.07 8.21
N LYS A 20 -1.65 2.09 9.08
CA LYS A 20 -1.64 1.92 10.54
C LYS A 20 -2.92 1.26 11.05
N SER A 21 -4.05 1.60 10.45
CA SER A 21 -5.36 1.11 10.85
C SER A 21 -5.80 -0.17 10.11
N HIS A 22 -5.05 -0.64 9.10
CA HIS A 22 -5.51 -1.75 8.27
C HIS A 22 -5.45 -3.09 9.04
N PRO A 23 -6.54 -3.87 9.12
CA PRO A 23 -6.61 -5.10 9.92
C PRO A 23 -5.50 -6.12 9.66
N LEU A 24 -5.10 -6.30 8.40
CA LEU A 24 -4.05 -7.25 8.00
C LEU A 24 -2.64 -6.91 8.51
N ILE A 25 -2.35 -5.64 8.80
CA ILE A 25 -0.98 -5.19 9.10
C ILE A 25 -0.86 -4.37 10.39
N LYS A 26 -1.98 -4.01 11.04
CA LYS A 26 -2.04 -3.22 12.28
C LYS A 26 -1.28 -3.78 13.48
N ALA A 27 -0.93 -5.08 13.45
CA ALA A 27 -0.15 -5.72 14.51
C ALA A 27 1.32 -5.24 14.54
N ASN A 28 1.80 -4.66 13.44
CA ASN A 28 3.17 -4.14 13.34
C ASN A 28 3.27 -2.72 13.92
N LYS A 29 4.49 -2.34 14.33
CA LYS A 29 4.77 -0.96 14.74
C LYS A 29 4.88 -0.08 13.50
N PHE A 30 4.14 1.02 13.45
CA PHE A 30 4.18 1.94 12.32
C PHE A 30 4.79 3.28 12.68
N VAL A 31 5.75 3.70 11.86
CA VAL A 31 6.40 5.00 11.95
C VAL A 31 6.13 5.73 10.65
N SER A 32 5.41 6.85 10.72
CA SER A 32 5.22 7.72 9.56
C SER A 32 6.27 8.80 9.60
N GLN A 33 7.01 8.95 8.50
CA GLN A 33 8.01 9.99 8.36
C GLN A 33 7.66 10.88 7.18
N PRO A 34 8.00 12.19 7.22
CA PRO A 34 7.93 13.02 6.03
C PRO A 34 8.80 12.39 4.92
N ASN A 35 8.56 12.78 3.67
CA ASN A 35 9.43 12.36 2.58
C ASN A 35 10.84 12.90 2.84
N LEU A 36 11.71 12.05 3.39
CA LEU A 36 13.10 12.41 3.65
C LEU A 36 13.80 12.66 2.33
N SER A 37 14.75 13.60 2.37
CA SER A 37 15.70 13.80 1.29
C SER A 37 16.43 12.48 1.01
N ALA A 38 17.01 12.29 -0.17
CA ALA A 38 17.81 11.08 -0.46
C ALA A 38 19.15 11.03 0.31
N SER A 39 19.34 11.88 1.33
CA SER A 39 20.50 11.89 2.22
C SER A 39 20.56 10.60 3.01
N LEU A 40 21.66 9.86 2.85
CA LEU A 40 21.92 8.62 3.59
C LEU A 40 21.97 8.85 5.09
N SER A 41 22.52 9.98 5.53
CA SER A 41 22.72 10.30 6.95
C SER A 41 21.40 10.36 7.72
N ASP A 42 20.38 11.02 7.14
CA ASP A 42 19.06 11.17 7.77
C ASP A 42 18.35 9.81 7.88
N ILE A 43 18.46 8.99 6.84
CA ILE A 43 17.88 7.64 6.79
C ILE A 43 18.58 6.72 7.81
N ILE A 44 19.91 6.81 7.94
CA ILE A 44 20.68 6.05 8.93
C ILE A 44 20.26 6.42 10.34
N ALA A 45 20.23 7.73 10.67
CA ALA A 45 19.86 8.20 11.99
C ALA A 45 18.47 7.69 12.40
N LEU A 46 17.50 7.80 11.49
CA LEU A 46 16.15 7.27 11.70
C LEU A 46 16.14 5.76 11.95
N ILE A 47 16.81 4.98 11.09
CA ILE A 47 16.82 3.51 11.20
C ILE A 47 17.50 3.06 12.50
N GLN A 48 18.53 3.77 12.95
CA GLN A 48 19.23 3.48 14.20
C GLN A 48 18.35 3.64 15.45
N GLU A 49 17.31 4.48 15.42
CA GLU A 49 16.30 4.56 16.49
C GLU A 49 15.58 3.22 16.71
N TYR A 50 15.49 2.40 15.65
CA TYR A 50 14.77 1.12 15.65
C TYR A 50 15.72 -0.08 15.58
N LYS A 51 17.01 0.11 15.85
CA LYS A 51 18.04 -0.94 15.75
C LYS A 51 17.80 -2.17 16.62
N MET A 52 17.00 -2.02 17.68
CA MET A 52 16.64 -3.10 18.60
C MET A 52 15.46 -3.95 18.09
N ASP A 53 14.76 -3.48 17.05
CA ASP A 53 13.66 -4.21 16.42
C ASP A 53 14.23 -5.31 15.51
N GLN A 54 13.58 -6.47 15.49
CA GLN A 54 14.10 -7.64 14.78
C GLN A 54 14.09 -7.45 13.25
N HIS A 55 13.09 -6.73 12.74
CA HIS A 55 12.90 -6.49 11.32
C HIS A 55 12.42 -5.06 11.07
N ILE A 56 13.07 -4.38 10.13
CA ILE A 56 12.72 -3.01 9.75
C ILE A 56 12.30 -3.03 8.28
N ILE A 57 11.03 -2.74 8.00
CA ILE A 57 10.52 -2.56 6.64
C ILE A 57 10.50 -1.06 6.36
N TYR A 58 11.24 -0.61 5.35
CA TYR A 58 11.29 0.79 4.96
C TYR A 58 10.56 0.99 3.63
N LEU A 59 9.30 1.44 3.68
CA LEU A 59 8.45 1.67 2.52
C LEU A 59 8.65 3.09 1.98
N TYR A 60 9.41 3.22 0.90
CA TYR A 60 9.90 4.50 0.37
C TYR A 60 9.16 4.96 -0.88
N GLN A 61 9.06 6.28 -1.08
CA GLN A 61 8.55 6.82 -2.34
C GLN A 61 9.57 6.57 -3.47
N PRO A 62 9.20 5.86 -4.56
CA PRO A 62 10.16 5.43 -5.57
C PRO A 62 10.92 6.59 -6.22
N SER A 63 12.24 6.53 -6.16
CA SER A 63 13.13 7.37 -6.97
C SER A 63 14.46 6.65 -7.16
N HIS A 64 15.11 6.85 -8.32
CA HIS A 64 16.36 6.18 -8.63
C HIS A 64 17.46 6.47 -7.60
N LYS A 65 17.62 7.74 -7.19
CA LYS A 65 18.58 8.15 -6.16
C LYS A 65 18.32 7.47 -4.81
N LYS A 66 17.06 7.41 -4.37
CA LYS A 66 16.68 6.81 -3.07
C LYS A 66 16.83 5.30 -3.08
N GLN A 67 16.47 4.64 -4.17
CA GLN A 67 16.72 3.21 -4.34
C GLN A 67 18.22 2.93 -4.21
N GLN A 68 19.08 3.62 -4.95
CA GLN A 68 20.53 3.43 -4.83
C GLN A 68 21.04 3.66 -3.40
N ALA A 69 20.58 4.72 -2.73
CA ALA A 69 20.95 5.01 -1.34
C ALA A 69 20.54 3.87 -0.39
N LEU A 70 19.28 3.44 -0.41
CA LEU A 70 18.78 2.39 0.48
C LEU A 70 19.46 1.03 0.22
N TRP A 71 19.78 0.73 -1.04
CA TRP A 71 20.54 -0.48 -1.38
C TRP A 71 21.98 -0.43 -0.86
N LYS A 72 22.66 0.73 -0.97
CA LYS A 72 23.98 0.93 -0.36
C LYS A 72 23.90 0.79 1.16
N LEU A 73 22.91 1.40 1.80
CA LEU A 73 22.69 1.34 3.24
C LEU A 73 22.53 -0.10 3.74
N ARG A 74 21.66 -0.88 3.09
CA ARG A 74 21.45 -2.31 3.40
C ARG A 74 22.75 -3.13 3.26
N ASN A 75 23.46 -2.96 2.15
CA ASN A 75 24.56 -3.85 1.80
C ASN A 75 25.89 -3.48 2.48
N LEU A 76 26.12 -2.20 2.79
CA LEU A 76 27.44 -1.69 3.19
C LEU A 76 27.49 -1.11 4.61
N PHE A 77 26.40 -0.51 5.10
CA PHE A 77 26.47 0.30 6.32
C PHE A 77 25.79 -0.34 7.52
N LEU A 78 24.75 -1.15 7.33
CA LEU A 78 23.96 -1.74 8.41
C LEU A 78 23.54 -3.19 8.10
N PRO A 79 24.48 -4.11 7.78
CA PRO A 79 24.13 -5.50 7.44
C PRO A 79 23.47 -6.25 8.62
N GLU A 80 23.78 -5.84 9.85
CA GLU A 80 23.21 -6.39 11.08
C GLU A 80 21.76 -5.95 11.31
N LEU A 81 21.39 -4.78 10.79
CA LEU A 81 20.01 -4.31 10.84
C LEU A 81 19.29 -4.93 9.65
N ASN A 82 18.39 -5.88 9.94
CA ASN A 82 17.63 -6.62 8.94
C ASN A 82 16.57 -5.70 8.27
N ILE A 83 17.06 -4.75 7.48
CA ILE A 83 16.29 -3.72 6.82
C ILE A 83 15.86 -4.22 5.44
N LYS A 84 14.57 -4.09 5.17
CA LYS A 84 13.93 -4.42 3.90
C LYS A 84 13.41 -3.12 3.25
N PRO A 85 14.23 -2.42 2.45
CA PRO A 85 13.76 -1.27 1.69
C PRO A 85 12.85 -1.75 0.55
N LEU A 86 11.62 -1.24 0.53
CA LEU A 86 10.61 -1.59 -0.46
C LEU A 86 10.03 -0.32 -1.11
N PRO A 87 9.92 -0.25 -2.44
CA PRO A 87 9.27 0.86 -3.10
C PRO A 87 7.77 0.86 -2.78
N TYR A 88 7.21 2.03 -2.50
CA TYR A 88 5.77 2.22 -2.35
C TYR A 88 5.08 1.83 -3.67
N PRO A 89 4.10 0.89 -3.65
CA PRO A 89 3.43 0.43 -4.87
C PRO A 89 2.52 1.48 -5.53
N ASN A 90 1.90 1.13 -6.65
CA ASN A 90 1.12 2.09 -7.45
C ASN A 90 -0.15 2.59 -6.74
N ASN A 91 -0.65 1.86 -5.73
CA ASN A 91 -1.81 2.29 -4.94
C ASN A 91 -1.81 1.70 -3.53
N HIS A 92 -2.80 2.13 -2.73
CA HIS A 92 -2.90 1.77 -1.32
C HIS A 92 -3.16 0.28 -1.09
N ALA A 93 -3.96 -0.36 -1.95
CA ALA A 93 -4.29 -1.77 -1.79
C ALA A 93 -3.08 -2.68 -2.11
N GLU A 94 -2.29 -2.33 -3.13
CA GLU A 94 -1.01 -3.00 -3.41
C GLU A 94 -0.04 -2.86 -2.23
N ALA A 95 0.02 -1.68 -1.60
CA ALA A 95 0.87 -1.44 -0.43
C ALA A 95 0.52 -2.37 0.73
N VAL A 96 -0.78 -2.64 0.97
CA VAL A 96 -1.19 -3.59 2.00
C VAL A 96 -0.80 -5.02 1.64
N HIS A 97 -1.01 -5.46 0.40
CA HIS A 97 -0.59 -6.81 -0.02
C HIS A 97 0.92 -7.00 0.15
N LEU A 98 1.72 -6.03 -0.29
CA LEU A 98 3.18 -6.07 -0.15
C LEU A 98 3.60 -6.14 1.32
N LEU A 99 3.04 -5.28 2.17
CA LEU A 99 3.38 -5.28 3.59
C LEU A 99 2.90 -6.53 4.30
N PHE A 100 1.70 -7.03 3.99
CA PHE A 100 1.20 -8.28 4.55
C PHE A 100 2.12 -9.45 4.18
N LEU A 101 2.54 -9.55 2.91
CA LEU A 101 3.46 -10.58 2.44
C LEU A 101 4.80 -10.53 3.22
N VAL A 102 5.40 -9.34 3.33
CA VAL A 102 6.75 -9.16 3.89
C VAL A 102 6.74 -9.26 5.42
N ALA A 103 5.73 -8.66 6.08
CA ALA A 103 5.61 -8.65 7.53
C ALA A 103 5.20 -10.03 8.08
N SER A 104 4.44 -10.82 7.31
CA SER A 104 4.07 -12.20 7.71
C SER A 104 5.23 -13.19 7.52
N ASN A 105 6.24 -12.84 6.72
CA ASN A 105 7.41 -13.69 6.45
C ASN A 105 8.73 -12.97 6.80
N PRO A 106 8.92 -12.58 8.06
CA PRO A 106 10.04 -11.74 8.46
C PRO A 106 11.41 -12.41 8.27
N SER A 107 11.48 -13.74 8.33
CA SER A 107 12.70 -14.54 8.09
C SER A 107 13.18 -14.55 6.64
N GLN A 108 12.31 -14.26 5.66
CA GLN A 108 12.69 -14.26 4.25
C GLN A 108 13.63 -13.09 3.92
N THR A 109 14.59 -13.34 3.03
CA THR A 109 15.49 -12.29 2.52
C THR A 109 14.71 -11.26 1.71
N LEU A 110 15.31 -10.08 1.49
CA LEU A 110 14.72 -9.08 0.60
C LEU A 110 14.52 -9.64 -0.82
N GLN A 111 15.48 -10.40 -1.36
CA GLN A 111 15.34 -10.98 -2.69
C GLN A 111 14.17 -11.96 -2.79
N GLN A 112 13.98 -12.82 -1.78
CA GLN A 112 12.85 -13.75 -1.72
C GLN A 112 11.52 -13.01 -1.66
N ASN A 113 11.41 -11.97 -0.82
CA ASN A 113 10.23 -11.13 -0.73
C ASN A 113 9.91 -10.40 -2.05
N LEU A 114 10.93 -9.85 -2.72
CA LEU A 114 10.77 -9.18 -4.02
C LEU A 114 10.36 -10.16 -5.12
N PHE A 115 10.91 -11.38 -5.12
CA PHE A 115 10.50 -12.43 -6.05
C PHE A 115 9.03 -12.81 -5.84
N ALA A 116 8.63 -13.11 -4.60
CA ALA A 116 7.26 -13.45 -4.25
C ALA A 116 6.29 -12.31 -4.62
N TRP A 117 6.67 -11.06 -4.34
CA TRP A 117 5.90 -9.89 -4.75
C TRP A 117 5.75 -9.77 -6.26
N ASN A 118 6.82 -10.00 -7.04
CA ASN A 118 6.75 -9.94 -8.50
C ASN A 118 5.84 -11.01 -9.09
N VAL A 119 5.87 -12.23 -8.55
CA VAL A 119 4.94 -13.32 -8.94
C VAL A 119 3.50 -12.91 -8.65
N LEU A 120 3.23 -12.42 -7.43
CA LEU A 120 1.91 -11.93 -7.03
C LEU A 120 1.42 -10.79 -7.95
N LYS A 121 2.30 -9.83 -8.23
CA LYS A 121 2.01 -8.67 -9.08
C LYS A 121 1.68 -9.10 -10.52
N GLY A 122 2.33 -10.13 -11.04
CA GLY A 122 2.02 -10.70 -12.37
C GLY A 122 0.62 -11.34 -12.47
N GLN A 123 0.00 -11.67 -11.34
CA GLN A 123 -1.34 -12.29 -11.27
C GLN A 123 -2.42 -11.32 -10.77
N MET A 124 -2.00 -10.13 -10.34
CA MET A 124 -2.86 -9.11 -9.75
C MET A 124 -3.50 -8.26 -10.85
N LYS A 125 -4.77 -7.90 -10.65
CA LYS A 125 -5.41 -6.77 -11.33
C LYS A 125 -5.55 -5.62 -10.36
N SER A 126 -5.09 -4.45 -10.79
CA SER A 126 -4.95 -3.28 -9.93
C SER A 126 -5.72 -2.10 -10.53
N PHE A 127 -6.61 -1.51 -9.74
CA PHE A 127 -7.46 -0.40 -10.18
C PHE A 127 -7.49 0.72 -9.15
N VAL A 128 -7.62 1.95 -9.63
CA VAL A 128 -7.95 3.10 -8.80
C VAL A 128 -9.12 3.84 -9.42
N ILE A 129 -10.13 4.12 -8.60
CA ILE A 129 -11.16 5.11 -8.91
C ILE A 129 -10.81 6.36 -8.11
N GLN A 130 -10.73 7.52 -8.76
CA GLN A 130 -10.40 8.77 -8.09
C GLN A 130 -11.24 9.93 -8.61
N HIS A 131 -11.74 10.75 -7.70
CA HIS A 131 -12.44 11.98 -8.05
C HIS A 131 -11.47 12.99 -8.69
N ALA A 132 -11.88 13.66 -9.78
CA ALA A 132 -11.02 14.59 -10.52
C ALA A 132 -10.48 15.76 -9.68
N LYS A 133 -11.20 16.14 -8.62
CA LYS A 133 -10.79 17.17 -7.66
C LYS A 133 -10.19 16.62 -6.36
N ALA A 134 -9.80 15.34 -6.30
CA ALA A 134 -9.35 14.68 -5.06
C ALA A 134 -8.31 15.49 -4.27
N LYS A 135 -7.29 16.05 -4.94
CA LYS A 135 -6.25 16.86 -4.28
C LYS A 135 -6.82 18.11 -3.59
N LYS A 136 -7.81 18.77 -4.21
CA LYS A 136 -8.47 19.94 -3.63
C LYS A 136 -9.34 19.50 -2.45
N ILE A 137 -10.19 18.50 -2.65
CA ILE A 137 -11.11 17.97 -1.63
C ILE A 137 -10.36 17.53 -0.37
N LEU A 138 -9.26 16.78 -0.49
CA LEU A 138 -8.47 16.33 0.66
C LEU A 138 -7.74 17.47 1.39
N LYS A 139 -7.55 18.62 0.73
CA LYS A 139 -6.94 19.82 1.33
C LYS A 139 -7.99 20.64 2.09
N THR A 140 -9.16 20.83 1.49
CA THR A 140 -10.23 21.69 2.03
C THR A 140 -11.22 20.94 2.93
N LYS A 141 -11.24 19.60 2.84
CA LYS A 141 -12.25 18.72 3.46
C LYS A 141 -13.68 19.06 3.02
N ASP A 142 -13.81 19.57 1.79
CA ASP A 142 -15.12 19.90 1.22
C ASP A 142 -15.93 18.63 0.91
N LYS A 143 -17.25 18.72 1.03
CA LYS A 143 -18.15 17.68 0.53
C LYS A 143 -18.02 17.50 -0.97
N ILE A 144 -18.26 16.28 -1.44
CA ILE A 144 -18.29 16.00 -2.88
C ILE A 144 -19.64 16.45 -3.43
N THR A 145 -19.62 17.37 -4.39
CA THR A 145 -20.83 17.97 -4.99
C THR A 145 -21.01 17.60 -6.46
N SER A 146 -20.13 16.78 -7.03
CA SER A 146 -20.18 16.37 -8.44
C SER A 146 -19.83 14.89 -8.57
N GLU A 147 -20.84 14.04 -8.42
CA GLU A 147 -20.69 12.58 -8.36
C GLU A 147 -20.27 11.95 -9.70
N ASP A 148 -20.32 12.68 -10.81
CA ASP A 148 -20.01 12.25 -12.18
C ASP A 148 -18.54 12.44 -12.59
N LYS A 149 -17.69 12.89 -11.68
CA LYS A 149 -16.30 13.31 -11.97
C LYS A 149 -15.25 12.30 -11.52
N TYR A 150 -15.60 11.02 -11.42
CA TYR A 150 -14.63 9.98 -11.14
C TYR A 150 -13.93 9.50 -12.40
N MET A 151 -12.67 9.13 -12.25
CA MET A 151 -11.84 8.51 -13.27
C MET A 151 -11.42 7.14 -12.79
N LEU A 152 -11.58 6.13 -13.66
CA LEU A 152 -11.10 4.78 -13.46
C LEU A 152 -9.75 4.62 -14.15
N TYR A 153 -8.76 4.21 -13.37
CA TYR A 153 -7.42 3.87 -13.83
C TYR A 153 -7.14 2.40 -13.59
N GLN A 154 -6.49 1.77 -14.55
CA GLN A 154 -5.82 0.48 -14.37
C GLN A 154 -4.35 0.75 -14.04
N ASN A 155 -3.94 0.32 -12.86
CA ASN A 155 -2.63 0.60 -12.28
C ASN A 155 -1.65 -0.55 -12.51
N ASP A 156 -1.47 -0.91 -13.79
CA ASP A 156 -0.34 -1.74 -14.20
C ASP A 156 0.93 -0.86 -14.33
N PHE A 157 2.01 -1.39 -14.92
CA PHE A 157 3.30 -0.70 -15.06
C PHE A 157 3.22 0.74 -15.63
N ASN A 158 2.18 1.08 -16.41
CA ASN A 158 2.05 2.37 -17.10
C ASN A 158 0.75 3.15 -16.81
N GLN A 159 0.10 2.98 -15.64
CA GLN A 159 -1.15 3.66 -15.24
C GLN A 159 -2.05 4.13 -16.41
N LYS A 160 -2.96 3.27 -16.87
CA LYS A 160 -3.83 3.57 -18.01
C LYS A 160 -5.18 4.07 -17.53
N LYS A 161 -5.61 5.25 -17.99
CA LYS A 161 -7.00 5.68 -17.81
C LYS A 161 -7.92 4.79 -18.66
N LEU A 162 -8.91 4.17 -18.02
CA LEU A 162 -9.88 3.31 -18.69
C LEU A 162 -11.19 4.04 -18.99
N ASN A 163 -11.73 4.77 -18.01
CA ASN A 163 -13.05 5.40 -18.16
C ASN A 163 -13.22 6.62 -17.22
N LYS A 164 -14.31 7.35 -17.42
CA LYS A 164 -14.79 8.44 -16.55
C LYS A 164 -16.31 8.30 -16.37
N GLY A 165 -16.82 8.56 -15.18
CA GLY A 165 -18.25 8.57 -14.94
C GLY A 165 -18.62 8.66 -13.46
N LEU A 166 -19.85 8.23 -13.17
CA LEU A 166 -20.36 8.07 -11.82
C LEU A 166 -19.60 6.95 -11.09
N LEU A 167 -19.37 7.12 -9.78
CA LEU A 167 -18.67 6.14 -8.96
C LEU A 167 -19.28 4.73 -9.10
N ASN A 168 -20.59 4.61 -8.93
CA ASN A 168 -21.28 3.32 -9.00
C ASN A 168 -21.18 2.65 -10.37
N ALA A 169 -21.23 3.42 -11.46
CA ALA A 169 -21.06 2.87 -12.81
C ALA A 169 -19.64 2.32 -13.03
N LEU A 170 -18.62 3.01 -12.52
CA LEU A 170 -17.23 2.54 -12.58
C LEU A 170 -17.01 1.29 -11.70
N LEU A 171 -17.66 1.23 -10.54
CA LEU A 171 -17.65 0.07 -9.65
C LEU A 171 -18.28 -1.16 -10.32
N GLU A 172 -19.43 -1.01 -10.98
CA GLU A 172 -20.04 -2.09 -11.77
C GLU A 172 -19.12 -2.57 -12.90
N GLN A 173 -18.46 -1.63 -13.59
CA GLN A 173 -17.49 -1.99 -14.63
C GLN A 173 -16.35 -2.86 -14.07
N ILE A 174 -15.89 -2.59 -12.84
CA ILE A 174 -14.82 -3.37 -12.21
C ILE A 174 -15.27 -4.80 -11.87
N LYS A 175 -16.52 -5.00 -11.42
CA LYS A 175 -17.02 -6.34 -11.03
C LYS A 175 -16.75 -7.41 -12.09
N GLY A 176 -16.93 -7.06 -13.37
CA GLY A 176 -16.63 -7.97 -14.49
C GLY A 176 -15.16 -8.37 -14.59
N TYR A 177 -14.22 -7.47 -14.27
CA TYR A 177 -12.79 -7.74 -14.36
C TYR A 177 -12.24 -8.60 -13.22
N ILE A 178 -12.91 -8.59 -12.05
CA ILE A 178 -12.40 -9.18 -10.79
C ILE A 178 -13.23 -10.39 -10.32
N LYS A 179 -14.18 -10.87 -11.14
CA LYS A 179 -14.98 -12.05 -10.81
C LYS A 179 -14.09 -13.27 -10.52
N GLY A 180 -14.24 -13.86 -9.34
CA GLY A 180 -13.45 -15.04 -8.92
C GLY A 180 -12.07 -14.71 -8.33
N TYR A 181 -11.78 -13.44 -8.01
CA TYR A 181 -10.53 -13.02 -7.40
C TYR A 181 -10.74 -12.69 -5.92
N LYS A 182 -9.67 -12.85 -5.12
CA LYS A 182 -9.61 -12.32 -3.75
C LYS A 182 -9.32 -10.83 -3.80
N LEU A 183 -10.10 -10.04 -3.05
CA LEU A 183 -10.12 -8.59 -3.16
C LEU A 183 -9.52 -7.92 -1.92
N LEU A 184 -8.80 -6.84 -2.17
CA LEU A 184 -8.43 -5.85 -1.17
C LEU A 184 -8.88 -4.49 -1.68
N ILE A 185 -9.79 -3.87 -0.95
CA ILE A 185 -10.42 -2.60 -1.34
C ILE A 185 -10.24 -1.61 -0.20
N ILE A 186 -9.65 -0.46 -0.53
CA ILE A 186 -9.42 0.64 0.40
C ILE A 186 -10.11 1.88 -0.15
N GLN A 187 -11.11 2.34 0.58
CA GLN A 187 -11.81 3.58 0.33
C GLN A 187 -11.21 4.69 1.18
N GLU A 188 -11.01 5.87 0.59
CA GLU A 188 -10.59 7.10 1.25
C GLU A 188 -11.67 8.16 1.04
N THR A 189 -12.12 8.79 2.14
CA THR A 189 -13.16 9.83 2.11
C THR A 189 -12.58 11.25 2.10
N ALA A 190 -13.42 12.25 1.85
CA ALA A 190 -13.05 13.67 1.89
C ALA A 190 -12.44 14.11 3.22
N GLU A 191 -12.86 13.48 4.32
CA GLU A 191 -12.33 13.72 5.67
C GLU A 191 -11.02 12.98 5.97
N LYS A 192 -10.42 12.28 4.99
CA LYS A 192 -9.28 11.36 5.17
C LYS A 192 -9.57 10.20 6.13
N LYS A 193 -10.83 9.74 6.20
CA LYS A 193 -11.16 8.46 6.84
C LYS A 193 -10.96 7.34 5.83
N TYR A 194 -10.60 6.16 6.34
CA TYR A 194 -10.34 4.99 5.52
C TYR A 194 -11.28 3.86 5.90
N HIS A 195 -11.88 3.24 4.89
CA HIS A 195 -12.74 2.07 5.03
C HIS A 195 -12.16 0.91 4.22
N TYR A 196 -12.27 -0.29 4.78
CA TYR A 196 -11.76 -1.53 4.18
C TYR A 196 -12.96 -2.37 3.76
N LEU A 197 -13.22 -2.42 2.47
CA LEU A 197 -14.43 -3.03 1.93
C LEU A 197 -14.16 -4.49 1.56
N GLN A 198 -15.14 -5.36 1.80
CA GLN A 198 -15.05 -6.77 1.43
C GLN A 198 -15.49 -7.01 -0.01
N SER A 199 -16.26 -6.08 -0.57
CA SER A 199 -16.82 -6.20 -1.92
C SER A 199 -16.95 -4.83 -2.58
N VAL A 200 -17.20 -4.84 -3.88
CA VAL A 200 -17.48 -3.64 -4.68
C VAL A 200 -19.00 -3.40 -4.73
N ASN A 201 -19.67 -3.39 -3.57
CA ASN A 201 -21.13 -3.23 -3.51
C ASN A 201 -21.55 -1.76 -3.46
N GLN A 202 -22.55 -1.40 -4.26
CA GLN A 202 -23.04 -0.02 -4.43
C GLN A 202 -23.51 0.63 -3.12
N ASN A 203 -23.95 -0.17 -2.14
CA ASN A 203 -24.49 0.30 -0.87
C ASN A 203 -23.41 0.52 0.21
N GLU A 204 -22.18 0.06 0.00
CA GLU A 204 -21.08 0.20 0.97
C GLU A 204 -20.21 1.44 0.70
N THR A 205 -20.35 2.06 -0.49
CA THR A 205 -19.60 3.24 -0.89
C THR A 205 -20.38 4.51 -0.64
N THR A 206 -19.87 5.32 0.30
CA THR A 206 -20.49 6.55 0.81
C THR A 206 -20.37 7.75 -0.16
N ASP A 207 -21.27 8.73 -0.03
CA ASP A 207 -21.30 9.99 -0.79
C ASP A 207 -19.99 10.81 -0.75
N ASP A 208 -19.19 10.67 0.31
CA ASP A 208 -17.93 11.42 0.49
C ASP A 208 -16.67 10.68 -0.02
N THR A 209 -16.81 9.67 -0.87
CA THR A 209 -15.68 8.88 -1.38
C THR A 209 -14.78 9.68 -2.32
N VAL A 210 -13.52 9.92 -1.97
CA VAL A 210 -12.56 10.63 -2.85
C VAL A 210 -11.77 9.68 -3.73
N LYS A 211 -11.38 8.52 -3.19
CA LYS A 211 -10.54 7.55 -3.86
C LYS A 211 -10.90 6.14 -3.40
N ILE A 212 -10.91 5.19 -4.32
CA ILE A 212 -10.94 3.76 -4.03
C ILE A 212 -9.73 3.13 -4.69
N SER A 213 -8.92 2.42 -3.90
CA SER A 213 -7.83 1.58 -4.38
C SER A 213 -8.25 0.13 -4.30
N ILE A 214 -8.16 -0.60 -5.41
CA ILE A 214 -8.64 -1.98 -5.54
C ILE A 214 -7.48 -2.83 -6.03
N CYS A 215 -7.25 -3.94 -5.35
CA CYS A 215 -6.39 -5.02 -5.82
C CYS A 215 -7.19 -6.31 -5.81
N ALA A 216 -7.07 -7.07 -6.90
CA ALA A 216 -7.68 -8.36 -7.06
C ALA A 216 -6.59 -9.36 -7.43
N VAL A 217 -6.43 -10.42 -6.63
CA VAL A 217 -5.43 -11.47 -6.89
C VAL A 217 -6.17 -12.76 -7.27
N LYS A 218 -5.72 -13.43 -8.33
CA LYS A 218 -6.27 -14.75 -8.68
C LYS A 218 -6.07 -15.69 -7.51
N ASP A 219 -7.13 -16.33 -7.04
CA ASP A 219 -6.98 -17.47 -6.16
C ASP A 219 -6.44 -18.62 -7.02
N LEU A 220 -5.12 -18.77 -7.08
CA LEU A 220 -4.50 -19.90 -7.76
C LEU A 220 -4.65 -21.14 -6.88
N GLY A 221 -5.86 -21.67 -6.80
CA GLY A 221 -6.13 -23.05 -6.40
C GLY A 221 -5.23 -23.62 -5.31
N VAL A 222 -5.04 -22.90 -4.21
CA VAL A 222 -4.76 -23.57 -2.94
C VAL A 222 -6.14 -23.78 -2.37
N GLU A 223 -6.56 -25.04 -2.47
CA GLU A 223 -7.82 -25.55 -1.98
C GLU A 223 -8.19 -24.90 -0.64
N SER A 224 -9.46 -24.54 -0.55
CA SER A 224 -10.23 -24.51 0.68
C SER A 224 -9.67 -25.46 1.72
N ASN A 225 -8.99 -24.93 2.74
CA ASN A 225 -8.78 -25.56 4.03
C ASN A 225 -8.57 -24.45 5.07
N GLY A 226 -9.69 -24.09 5.71
CA GLY A 226 -9.83 -23.06 6.74
C GLY A 226 -11.25 -22.53 6.75
#